data_AF-A0A0E4FV24-F1
#
_entry.id   AF-A0A0E4FV24-F1
#
_cell.length_a   1.000
_cell.length_b   1.000
_cell.length_c   1.000
_cell.angle_alpha   90.00
_cell.angle_beta   90.00
_cell.angle_gamma   90.00
#
_symmetry.space_group_name_H-M   'P 1'
#
loop_
_entity.id
_entity.type
_entity.pdbx_description
1 polymer ?
#
loop_
_entity_poly.entity_id
_entity_poly.type
_entity_poly.pdbx_seq_one_letter_code
_entity_poly.pdbx_strand_id
1 'polypeptide(L)' 'MATIGTFKKTGNNEFTGEIVTLSVQARNVRIVPDASRSGDNAPSHRVYVGRVDYAERGVMRSSVI' A
#
# COMPACT_ATOMS: atom_id res chain seq x y z
N MET A 1 22.74 4.41 -11.05
CA MET A 1 21.27 4.63 -11.08
C MET A 1 20.67 3.62 -10.11
N ALA A 2 19.94 4.06 -9.08
CA ALA A 2 19.39 3.15 -8.09
C ALA A 2 17.94 2.80 -8.47
N THR A 3 17.69 1.51 -8.71
CA THR A 3 16.32 1.01 -8.96
C THR A 3 15.59 0.89 -7.63
N ILE A 4 14.51 1.65 -7.46
CA ILE A 4 13.71 1.67 -6.22
C ILE A 4 12.64 0.55 -6.17
N GLY A 5 12.38 -0.10 -7.30
CA GLY A 5 11.37 -1.16 -7.45
C GLY A 5 11.14 -1.54 -8.91
N THR A 6 10.41 -2.63 -9.13
CA THR A 6 10.08 -3.15 -10.46
C THR A 6 8.58 -3.42 -10.53
N PHE A 7 7.90 -2.83 -11.52
CA PHE A 7 6.45 -2.97 -11.69
C PHE A 7 6.11 -3.45 -13.09
N LYS A 8 5.11 -4.33 -13.17
CA LYS A 8 4.45 -4.74 -14.40
C LYS A 8 3.11 -4.02 -14.49
N LYS A 9 2.84 -3.42 -15.66
CA LYS A 9 1.51 -2.93 -15.99
C LYS A 9 0.58 -4.13 -16.18
N THR A 10 -0.42 -4.24 -15.33
CA THR A 10 -1.56 -5.14 -15.51
C THR A 10 -2.69 -4.35 -16.18
N GLY A 11 -3.71 -5.03 -16.72
CA GLY A 11 -4.83 -4.35 -17.37
C GLY A 11 -5.48 -3.29 -16.47
N ASN A 12 -6.28 -2.37 -17.04
CA ASN A 12 -7.02 -1.34 -16.29
C ASN A 12 -6.14 -0.36 -15.47
N ASN A 13 -5.02 0.12 -16.04
CA ASN A 13 -4.11 1.08 -15.38
C ASN A 13 -3.60 0.64 -14.01
N GLU A 14 -3.56 -0.67 -13.77
CA GLU A 14 -3.03 -1.26 -12.55
C GLU A 14 -1.54 -1.59 -12.72
N PHE A 15 -0.77 -1.42 -11.65
CA PHE A 15 0.65 -1.77 -11.61
C PHE A 15 0.87 -2.73 -10.45
N THR A 16 1.41 -3.90 -10.75
CA THR A 16 1.79 -4.91 -9.75
C THR A 16 3.30 -5.07 -9.77
N GLY A 17 3.93 -5.06 -8.60
CA GLY A 17 5.39 -5.08 -8.55
C GLY A 17 5.95 -5.10 -7.14
N GLU A 18 7.27 -5.05 -7.07
CA GLU A 18 8.04 -5.00 -5.84
C GLU A 18 8.59 -3.59 -5.64
N ILE A 19 8.47 -3.07 -4.42
CA ILE A 19 9.16 -1.85 -3.99
C ILE A 19 10.25 -2.21 -2.98
N VAL A 20 11.49 -1.85 -3.31
CA VAL A 20 12.67 -2.14 -2.48
C VAL A 20 12.81 -1.09 -1.38
N THR A 21 12.48 0.17 -1.69
CA THR A 21 12.50 1.29 -0.73
C THR A 21 11.21 2.08 -0.85
N LEU A 22 10.40 2.09 0.22
CA LEU A 22 9.16 2.87 0.31
C LEU A 22 9.40 4.16 1.11
N SER A 23 9.12 5.33 0.49
CA SER A 23 9.09 6.63 1.17
C SER A 23 7.67 7.16 1.20
N VAL A 24 7.17 7.57 2.37
CA VAL A 24 5.82 8.10 2.56
C VAL A 24 5.90 9.51 3.14
N GLN A 25 5.50 10.52 2.37
CA GLN A 25 5.35 11.90 2.85
C GLN A 25 3.91 12.17 3.27
N ALA A 26 3.54 11.68 4.45
CA ALA A 26 2.29 12.01 5.11
C ALA A 26 2.50 12.16 6.61
N ARG A 27 1.66 12.94 7.29
CA ARG A 27 1.76 13.13 8.74
C ARG A 27 1.04 11.98 9.45
N ASN A 28 1.65 11.48 10.53
CA ASN A 28 1.08 10.44 11.40
C ASN A 28 0.80 9.11 10.67
N VAL A 29 1.79 8.63 9.92
CA VAL A 29 1.77 7.32 9.26
C VAL A 29 2.22 6.26 10.26
N ARG A 30 1.49 5.14 10.33
CA ARG A 30 1.87 3.97 11.12
C ARG A 30 1.74 2.72 10.27
N ILE A 31 2.79 1.91 10.26
CA ILE A 31 2.78 0.59 9.64
C ILE A 31 2.79 -0.42 10.78
N VAL A 32 1.75 -1.23 10.88
CA VAL A 32 1.59 -2.19 11.98
C VAL A 32 1.29 -3.58 11.43
N PRO A 33 1.76 -4.66 12.08
CA PRO A 33 1.37 -6.02 11.69
C PRO A 33 -0.15 -6.21 11.70
N ASP A 34 -0.69 -6.93 10.72
CA ASP A 34 -2.10 -7.29 10.72
C ASP A 34 -2.34 -8.49 11.65
N ALA A 35 -2.98 -8.25 12.79
CA ALA A 35 -3.34 -9.29 13.75
C ALA A 35 -4.50 -10.19 13.28
N SER A 36 -5.22 -9.80 12.23
CA SER A 36 -6.40 -10.48 11.69
C SER A 36 -6.12 -11.29 10.42
N ARG A 37 -4.84 -11.59 10.16
CA ARG A 37 -4.38 -12.28 8.94
C ARG A 37 -5.12 -13.61 8.75
N SER A 38 -6.05 -13.63 7.79
CA SER A 38 -6.83 -14.82 7.42
C SER A 38 -6.28 -15.43 6.12
N GLY A 39 -5.25 -16.26 6.27
CA GLY A 39 -4.62 -16.99 5.16
C GLY A 39 -3.38 -16.32 4.57
N ASP A 40 -2.67 -17.08 3.73
CA ASP A 40 -1.35 -16.68 3.22
C ASP A 40 -1.40 -15.43 2.32
N ASN A 41 -2.52 -15.23 1.62
CA ASN A 41 -2.75 -14.08 0.74
C ASN A 41 -3.20 -12.80 1.47
N ALA A 42 -3.42 -12.85 2.78
CA ALA A 42 -3.80 -11.66 3.55
C ALA A 42 -2.56 -10.77 3.81
N PRO A 43 -2.72 -9.42 3.81
CA PRO A 43 -1.61 -8.49 4.04
C PRO A 43 -0.88 -8.77 5.36
N SER A 44 0.45 -8.72 5.34
CA SER A 44 1.25 -8.89 6.56
C SER A 44 1.20 -7.67 7.47
N HIS A 45 1.03 -6.47 6.88
CA HIS A 45 1.00 -5.20 7.58
C HIS A 45 -0.11 -4.31 7.02
N ARG A 46 -0.64 -3.45 7.87
CA ARG A 46 -1.59 -2.39 7.53
C ARG A 46 -0.94 -1.03 7.67
N VAL A 47 -1.34 -0.11 6.80
CA VAL A 47 -0.87 1.27 6.79
C VAL A 47 -1.99 2.16 7.27
N TYR A 48 -1.74 2.94 8.32
CA TYR A 48 -2.68 3.89 8.86
C TYR A 48 -2.18 5.32 8.67
N VAL A 49 -3.08 6.24 8.35
CA VAL A 49 -2.84 7.68 8.46
C VAL A 49 -3.86 8.25 9.45
N GLY A 50 -3.37 8.69 10.62
CA GLY A 50 -4.25 9.05 11.72
C GLY A 50 -5.03 7.83 12.23
N ARG A 51 -6.35 7.81 12.00
CA ARG A 51 -7.26 6.72 12.38
C ARG A 51 -7.76 5.90 11.19
N VAL A 52 -7.33 6.24 9.98
CA VAL A 52 -7.84 5.63 8.75
C VAL A 52 -6.91 4.52 8.30
N ASP A 53 -7.47 3.35 8.01
CA ASP A 53 -6.78 2.21 7.43
C ASP A 53 -6.73 2.33 5.91
N TYR A 54 -5.53 2.50 5.35
CA TYR A 54 -5.37 2.67 3.91
C TYR A 54 -5.49 1.37 3.12
N ALA A 55 -5.44 0.21 3.78
CA ALA A 55 -5.68 -1.09 3.15
C ALA A 55 -7.18 -1.42 3.03
N GLU A 56 -8.07 -0.64 3.63
CA GLU A 56 -9.52 -0.84 3.55
C GLU A 56 -10.05 -0.52 2.14
N ARG A 57 -10.93 -1.38 1.62
CA ARG A 57 -11.53 -1.20 0.27
C ARG A 57 -12.24 0.15 0.21
N GLY A 58 -11.69 1.07 -0.58
CA GLY A 58 -12.31 2.37 -0.86
C GLY A 58 -11.56 3.58 -0.31
N VAL A 59 -10.56 3.39 0.55
CA VAL A 59 -9.74 4.49 1.09
C VAL A 59 -8.74 5.02 0.06
N MET A 60 -8.16 4.14 -0.77
CA MET A 60 -7.26 4.50 -1.87
C MET A 60 -7.99 4.93 -3.15
N ARG A 61 -9.07 5.72 -3.06
CA ARG A 61 -9.64 6.36 -4.25
C ARG A 61 -8.93 7.70 -4.47
N SER A 62 -8.23 7.82 -5.59
CA SER A 62 -7.75 9.12 -6.06
C SER A 62 -8.96 10.06 -6.20
N SER A 63 -8.91 11.23 -5.56
CA SER A 63 -9.85 12.30 -5.88
C SER A 63 -9.62 12.65 -7.34
N VAL A 64 -10.62 12.42 -8.19
CA VAL A 64 -10.62 12.98 -9.54
C VAL A 64 -10.72 14.50 -9.37
N ILE A 65 -9.71 15.22 -9.84
CA ILE A 65 -9.81 16.63 -10.23
C ILE A 65 -9.72 16.66 -11.75
#